data_AF-A0A9D5WCY5-F1
#
_entry.id   AF-A0A9D5WCY5-F1
#
_cell.length_a   1.000
_cell.length_b   1.000
_cell.length_c   1.000
_cell.angle_alpha   90.00
_cell.angle_beta   90.00
_cell.angle_gamma   90.00
#
_symmetry.space_group_name_H-M   'P 1'
#
loop_
_entity.id
_entity.type
_entity.pdbx_description
1 polymer ?
#
loop_
_entity_poly.entity_id
_entity_poly.type
_entity_poly.pdbx_seq_one_letter_code
_entity_poly.pdbx_strand_id
1 'polypeptide(L)'
;MALSAEAAEIVEIFQWLTEDESRRLSDSKLNNLRQEIADVFIYLINLSDKFSIDLIKEAEDKLQLNRRKYPAHIVKGKADKYTEYDTFRGEGV
;
A
#
# COMPACT_ATOMS: atom_id res chain seq x y z
N MET A 1 6.12 4.26 -16.30
CA MET A 1 5.28 3.24 -16.96
C MET A 1 5.63 1.83 -16.49
N ALA A 2 6.90 1.47 -16.25
CA ALA A 2 7.25 0.13 -15.74
C ALA A 2 6.66 -0.19 -14.34
N LEU A 3 6.77 0.72 -13.37
CA LEU A 3 6.23 0.52 -12.01
C LEU A 3 4.75 0.07 -11.98
N SER A 4 3.90 0.66 -12.83
CA SER A 4 2.48 0.32 -12.89
C SER A 4 2.23 -1.04 -13.54
N ALA A 5 3.13 -1.50 -14.42
CA ALA A 5 3.05 -2.83 -15.01
C ALA A 5 3.40 -3.91 -13.97
N GLU A 6 4.53 -3.77 -13.26
CA GLU A 6 4.93 -4.75 -12.23
C GLU A 6 3.89 -4.83 -11.09
N ALA A 7 3.28 -3.71 -10.73
CA ALA A 7 2.20 -3.71 -9.76
C ALA A 7 0.95 -4.47 -10.26
N ALA A 8 0.70 -4.47 -11.57
CA ALA A 8 -0.37 -5.27 -12.17
C ALA A 8 -0.01 -6.76 -12.17
N GLU A 9 1.26 -7.13 -12.37
CA GLU A 9 1.71 -8.54 -12.30
C GLU A 9 1.47 -9.13 -10.89
N ILE A 10 1.65 -8.34 -9.82
CA ILE A 10 1.23 -8.74 -8.47
C ILE A 10 -0.27 -9.05 -8.43
N VAL A 11 -1.12 -8.18 -9.00
CA VAL A 11 -2.58 -8.36 -9.00
C VAL A 11 -2.99 -9.60 -9.79
N GLU A 12 -2.33 -9.87 -10.91
CA GLU A 12 -2.61 -11.04 -11.77
C GLU A 12 -2.43 -12.38 -11.04
N ILE A 13 -1.53 -12.47 -10.06
CA ILE A 13 -1.34 -13.67 -9.24
C ILE A 13 -2.62 -14.04 -8.47
N PHE A 14 -3.41 -13.03 -8.07
CA PHE A 14 -4.58 -13.17 -7.22
C PHE A 14 -5.91 -13.09 -7.98
N GLN A 15 -5.92 -12.64 -9.23
CA GLN A 15 -7.13 -12.23 -9.96
C GLN A 15 -8.26 -13.29 -10.00
N TRP A 16 -7.93 -14.58 -9.94
CA TRP A 16 -8.89 -15.70 -9.99
C TRP A 16 -8.96 -16.50 -8.69
N LEU A 17 -8.33 -16.01 -7.61
CA LEU A 17 -8.32 -16.70 -6.32
C LEU A 17 -9.46 -16.22 -5.43
N THR A 18 -10.08 -17.16 -4.72
CA THR A 18 -10.91 -16.83 -3.55
C THR A 18 -10.03 -16.32 -2.40
N GLU A 19 -10.65 -15.70 -1.39
CA GLU A 19 -9.92 -15.23 -0.21
C GLU A 19 -9.12 -16.37 0.46
N ASP A 20 -9.75 -17.53 0.61
CA ASP A 20 -9.13 -18.70 1.25
C ASP A 20 -7.95 -19.29 0.45
N GLU A 21 -7.99 -19.19 -0.88
CA GLU A 21 -6.90 -19.61 -1.76
C GLU A 21 -5.77 -18.56 -1.78
N SER A 22 -6.10 -17.27 -1.72
CA SER A 22 -5.11 -16.18 -1.69
C SER A 22 -4.17 -16.27 -0.49
N ARG A 23 -4.65 -16.84 0.63
CA ARG A 23 -3.88 -17.06 1.86
C ARG A 23 -2.99 -18.31 1.79
N ARG A 24 -3.16 -19.17 0.78
CA ARG A 24 -2.52 -20.49 0.64
C ARG A 24 -1.96 -20.67 -0.77
N LEU A 25 -1.12 -19.72 -1.20
CA LEU A 25 -0.43 -19.81 -2.48
C LEU A 25 0.45 -21.07 -2.56
N SER A 26 0.52 -21.68 -3.73
CA SER A 26 1.53 -22.70 -4.03
C SER A 26 2.92 -22.09 -3.98
N ASP A 27 3.96 -22.91 -3.74
CA ASP A 27 5.35 -22.43 -3.71
C ASP A 27 5.76 -21.69 -4.98
N SER A 28 5.27 -22.14 -6.14
CA SER A 28 5.48 -21.47 -7.43
C SER A 28 4.89 -20.07 -7.48
N LYS A 29 3.63 -19.90 -7.05
CA LYS A 29 2.95 -18.59 -7.00
C LYS A 29 3.57 -17.68 -5.95
N LEU A 30 3.97 -18.22 -4.81
CA LEU A 30 4.67 -17.48 -3.77
C LEU A 30 6.04 -16.99 -4.26
N ASN A 31 6.77 -17.82 -5.02
CA ASN A 31 8.02 -17.40 -5.62
C ASN A 31 7.79 -16.30 -6.66
N ASN A 32 6.74 -16.41 -7.50
CA ASN A 32 6.39 -15.36 -8.46
C ASN A 32 6.09 -14.04 -7.73
N LEU A 33 5.24 -14.08 -6.71
CA LEU A 33 4.90 -12.92 -5.89
C LEU A 33 6.14 -12.22 -5.31
N ARG A 34 7.15 -12.99 -4.88
CA ARG A 34 8.40 -12.43 -4.37
C ARG A 34 9.19 -11.67 -5.44
N GLN A 35 9.20 -12.16 -6.68
CA GLN A 35 9.86 -11.48 -7.80
C GLN A 35 9.12 -10.18 -8.13
N GLU A 36 7.79 -10.24 -8.31
CA GLU A 36 7.02 -9.04 -8.67
C GLU A 36 7.08 -7.94 -7.59
N ILE A 37 7.09 -8.32 -6.30
CA ILE A 37 7.32 -7.36 -5.20
C ILE A 37 8.71 -6.72 -5.31
N ALA A 38 9.73 -7.51 -5.67
CA ALA A 38 11.09 -7.00 -5.84
C ALA A 38 11.16 -6.04 -7.03
N ASP A 39 10.50 -6.34 -8.15
CA ASP A 39 10.50 -5.47 -9.33
C ASP A 39 9.79 -4.14 -9.05
N VAL A 40 8.62 -4.16 -8.40
CA VAL A 40 7.96 -2.94 -7.90
C VAL A 40 8.90 -2.13 -7.01
N PHE A 41 9.60 -2.77 -6.08
CA PHE A 41 10.51 -2.09 -5.17
C PHE A 41 11.72 -1.48 -5.89
N ILE A 42 12.32 -2.20 -6.83
CA ILE A 42 13.45 -1.73 -7.65
C ILE A 42 13.04 -0.49 -8.44
N TYR A 43 11.89 -0.52 -9.12
CA TYR A 43 11.42 0.65 -9.86
C TYR A 43 11.08 1.84 -8.96
N LEU A 44 10.54 1.58 -7.77
CA LEU A 44 10.26 2.63 -6.80
C LEU A 44 11.55 3.29 -6.30
N ILE A 45 12.58 2.52 -5.94
CA ILE A 45 13.90 3.05 -5.55
C ILE A 45 14.48 3.87 -6.70
N ASN A 46 14.52 3.31 -7.91
CA ASN A 46 15.08 3.98 -9.08
C ASN A 46 14.37 5.30 -9.36
N LEU A 47 13.04 5.33 -9.26
CA LEU A 47 12.27 6.55 -9.44
C LEU A 47 12.64 7.59 -8.39
N SER A 48 12.70 7.19 -7.12
CA SER A 48 13.03 8.11 -6.03
C SER A 48 14.43 8.67 -6.12
N ASP A 49 15.42 7.86 -6.51
CA ASP A 49 16.78 8.32 -6.79
C ASP A 49 16.79 9.42 -7.87
N LYS A 50 16.07 9.21 -8.98
CA LYS A 50 15.98 10.20 -10.07
C LYS A 50 15.41 11.55 -9.64
N PHE A 51 14.56 11.58 -8.62
CA PHE A 51 13.96 12.80 -8.10
C PHE A 51 14.54 13.23 -6.74
N SER A 52 15.61 12.59 -6.27
CA SER A 52 16.25 12.87 -4.98
C SER A 52 15.27 12.80 -3.80
N ILE A 53 14.38 11.80 -3.81
CA ILE A 53 13.38 11.56 -2.77
C ILE A 53 13.97 10.57 -1.76
N ASP A 54 14.02 10.96 -0.49
CA ASP A 54 14.30 10.04 0.62
C ASP A 54 13.02 9.24 0.93
N LEU A 55 12.93 8.04 0.34
CA LEU A 55 11.77 7.16 0.50
C LEU A 55 11.47 6.81 1.95
N ILE A 56 12.50 6.66 2.79
CA ILE A 56 12.32 6.25 4.19
C ILE A 56 11.72 7.40 4.97
N LYS A 57 12.31 8.60 4.86
CA LYS A 57 11.78 9.81 5.49
C LYS A 57 10.34 10.10 5.03
N GLU A 58 10.06 10.03 3.73
CA GLU A 58 8.71 10.31 3.22
C GLU A 58 7.69 9.26 3.67
N ALA A 59 8.09 7.99 3.84
CA ALA A 59 7.25 6.96 4.42
C ALA A 59 6.94 7.24 5.91
N GLU A 60 7.94 7.68 6.69
CA GLU A 60 7.77 8.06 8.09
C GLU A 60 6.82 9.26 8.24
N ASP A 61 7.04 10.32 7.46
CA ASP A 61 6.19 11.52 7.43
C ASP A 61 4.76 11.14 7.06
N LYS A 62 4.59 10.24 6.08
CA LYS A 62 3.27 9.73 5.68
C LYS A 62 2.60 8.93 6.79
N LEU A 63 3.33 8.10 7.53
CA LEU A 63 2.79 7.35 8.68
C LEU A 63 2.32 8.29 9.79
N GLN A 64 3.05 9.38 10.06
CA GLN A 64 2.62 10.40 11.02
C GLN A 64 1.34 11.10 10.56
N LEU A 65 1.26 11.46 9.28
CA LEU A 65 0.04 12.05 8.70
C LEU A 65 -1.15 11.07 8.80
N ASN A 66 -0.94 9.80 8.48
CA ASN A 66 -1.98 8.77 8.55
C ASN A 66 -2.48 8.57 9.98
N ARG A 67 -1.59 8.59 10.99
CA ARG A 67 -1.99 8.55 12.41
C ARG A 67 -2.93 9.68 12.81
N ARG A 68 -2.69 10.89 12.29
CA ARG A 68 -3.56 12.06 12.55
C ARG A 68 -4.89 11.94 11.83
N LYS A 69 -4.88 11.43 10.58
CA LYS A 69 -6.10 11.23 9.78
C LYS A 69 -6.96 10.07 10.26
N TYR A 70 -6.34 9.02 10.80
CA TYR A 70 -6.99 7.80 11.24
C TYR A 70 -6.60 7.46 12.68
N PRO A 71 -7.06 8.24 13.68
CA PRO A 71 -6.79 7.95 15.07
C PRO A 71 -7.40 6.61 15.50
N ALA A 72 -6.59 5.75 16.12
CA ALA A 72 -6.96 4.36 16.43
C ALA A 72 -8.17 4.21 17.38
N HIS A 73 -8.49 5.25 18.16
CA HIS A 73 -9.67 5.26 19.03
C HIS A 73 -10.98 5.61 18.30
N ILE A 74 -10.89 6.08 17.04
CA ILE A 74 -12.02 6.46 16.18
C ILE A 74 -12.18 5.45 15.05
N VAL A 75 -11.07 4.99 14.50
CA VAL A 75 -11.00 4.16 13.28
C VAL A 75 -10.69 2.72 13.69
N LYS A 76 -11.63 2.06 14.39
CA LYS A 76 -11.50 0.64 14.78
C LYS A 76 -12.57 -0.19 14.09
N GLY A 77 -12.14 -1.12 13.24
CA GLY A 77 -13.02 -2.11 12.59
C GLY A 77 -13.78 -1.63 11.34
N LYS A 78 -13.46 -0.44 10.80
CA LYS A 78 -14.03 0.06 9.53
C LYS A 78 -12.94 0.67 8.65
N ALA A 79 -13.03 0.46 7.34
CA ALA A 79 -12.09 0.96 6.33
C ALA A 79 -12.55 2.29 5.69
N ASP A 80 -13.46 2.99 6.35
CA ASP A 80 -14.04 4.25 5.88
C ASP A 80 -12.95 5.32 5.72
N LYS A 81 -13.15 6.26 4.80
CA LYS A 81 -12.17 7.33 4.57
C LYS A 81 -12.24 8.35 5.72
N TYR A 82 -11.13 9.02 6.06
CA TYR A 82 -11.11 9.99 7.18
C TYR A 82 -12.19 11.09 7.07
N THR A 83 -12.63 11.40 5.84
CA THR A 83 -13.71 12.35 5.52
C THR A 83 -15.10 11.88 5.94
N GLU A 84 -15.26 10.61 6.30
CA GLU A 84 -16.53 9.97 6.68
C GLU A 84 -16.67 9.82 8.20
N TYR A 85 -15.66 10.20 9.00
CA TYR A 85 -15.74 10.21 10.45
C TYR A 85 -16.25 11.57 10.96
N ASP A 86 -17.35 11.55 11.75
CA ASP A 86 -18.01 12.75 12.28
C ASP A 86 -17.12 13.65 13.15
N THR A 87 -16.00 13.14 13.67
CA THR A 87 -15.03 13.92 14.45
C THR A 87 -14.31 15.01 13.65
N PHE A 88 -14.28 14.90 12.31
CA PHE A 88 -13.69 15.93 11.44
C PHE A 88 -14.70 17.00 10.99
N ARG A 89 -15.99 16.90 11.36
CA ARG A 89 -17.02 17.91 11.03
C ARG A 89 -17.09 19.10 11.99
N GLY A 90 -16.26 19.14 13.04
CA GLY A 90 -16.39 20.10 14.15
C GLY A 90 -15.19 21.01 14.44
N GLU A 91 -14.00 20.75 13.89
CA GLU A 91 -12.84 21.63 14.09
C GLU A 91 -12.45 22.26 12.75
N GLY A 92 -12.93 23.48 12.56
CA GLY A 92 -12.67 24.30 11.40
C GLY A 92 -11.17 24.53 11.18
N VAL A 93 -10.77 24.42 9.92
CA VAL A 93 -9.61 25.13 9.36
C VAL A 93 -9.83 26.63 9.52
#